data_AF-A0A0E4C9C7-F1
#
_entry.id   AF-A0A0E4C9C7-F1
#
_cell.length_a   1.000
_cell.length_b   1.000
_cell.length_c   1.000
_cell.angle_alpha   90.00
_cell.angle_beta   90.00
_cell.angle_gamma   90.00
#
_symmetry.space_group_name_H-M   'P 1'
#
loop_
_entity.id
_entity.type
_entity.pdbx_description
1 polymer ?
#
loop_
_entity_poly.entity_id
_entity_poly.type
_entity_poly.pdbx_seq_one_letter_code
_entity_poly.pdbx_strand_id
1 'polypeptide(L)'
;MLGSIGPWELVLILLIALIVVGPSKLPDVAKSLGKGFNEFKKATSGVRKEFEDAIKDDSAPTTYYKPDVPNPLESEAYLAEINIQPASQEANGSEPDDSQEKNDIQSDKVDDNPQQ
;
A
#
# COMPACT_ATOMS: atom_id res chain seq x y z
N MET A 1 -1.33 -3.23 18.32
CA MET A 1 -2.74 -3.34 18.75
C MET A 1 -3.42 -1.98 18.56
N LEU A 2 -3.66 -1.60 17.31
CA LEU A 2 -4.39 -0.39 16.90
C LEU A 2 -5.04 -0.79 15.57
N GLY A 3 -6.08 -1.61 15.59
CA GLY A 3 -7.41 -1.13 15.95
C GLY A 3 -8.12 -0.66 14.69
N SER A 4 -8.09 -1.47 13.63
CA SER A 4 -8.96 -1.28 12.47
C SER A 4 -10.38 -1.40 12.98
N ILE A 5 -11.06 -0.25 13.15
CA ILE A 5 -12.51 -0.22 13.37
C ILE A 5 -13.13 -1.06 12.27
N GLY A 6 -13.62 -2.22 12.66
CA GLY A 6 -14.24 -3.14 11.76
C GLY A 6 -15.65 -2.69 11.42
N PRO A 7 -16.24 -3.34 10.41
CA PRO A 7 -17.66 -3.16 10.13
C PRO A 7 -18.53 -3.48 11.35
N TRP A 8 -18.07 -4.36 12.26
CA TRP A 8 -18.80 -4.72 13.47
C TRP A 8 -18.90 -3.56 14.48
N GLU A 9 -17.79 -2.86 14.74
CA GLU A 9 -17.75 -1.70 15.62
C GLU A 9 -18.60 -0.56 15.07
N LEU A 10 -18.57 -0.34 13.75
CA LEU A 10 -19.44 0.64 13.10
C LEU A 10 -20.93 0.32 13.29
N VAL A 11 -21.33 -0.94 13.16
CA VAL A 11 -22.73 -1.37 13.38
C VAL A 11 -23.15 -1.12 14.84
N LEU A 12 -22.27 -1.37 15.81
CA LEU A 12 -22.58 -1.12 17.22
C LEU A 12 -22.79 0.37 17.51
N ILE A 13 -21.91 1.24 16.99
CA ILE A 13 -22.04 2.70 17.11
C ILE A 13 -23.32 3.17 16.42
N LEU A 14 -23.58 2.65 15.22
CA LEU A 14 -24.78 2.94 14.46
C LEU A 14 -26.03 2.56 15.28
N LEU A 15 -26.08 1.38 15.88
CA LEU A 15 -27.21 0.94 16.70
C LEU A 15 -27.51 1.90 17.87
N ILE A 16 -26.47 2.39 18.56
CA ILE A 16 -26.64 3.38 19.63
C ILE A 16 -27.18 4.69 19.05
N ALA A 17 -26.65 5.16 17.91
CA ALA A 17 -27.16 6.33 17.22
C ALA A 17 -28.63 6.15 16.76
N LEU A 18 -29.02 4.96 16.31
CA LEU A 18 -30.41 4.63 15.96
C LEU A 18 -31.34 4.68 17.16
N ILE A 19 -30.89 4.36 18.37
CA ILE A 19 -31.73 4.47 19.56
C ILE A 19 -31.97 5.94 19.90
N VAL A 20 -30.94 6.78 19.78
CA VAL A 20 -31.03 8.23 20.08
C VAL A 20 -31.86 8.96 19.01
N VAL A 21 -31.63 8.66 17.74
CA VAL A 21 -32.24 9.38 16.60
C VAL A 21 -33.54 8.71 16.13
N GLY A 22 -33.61 7.38 16.22
CA GLY A 22 -34.70 6.54 15.71
C GLY A 22 -34.40 5.93 14.33
N PRO A 23 -34.65 4.63 14.09
CA PRO A 23 -34.42 3.98 12.80
C PRO A 23 -35.24 4.60 11.66
N SER A 24 -36.44 5.12 11.96
CA SER A 24 -37.30 5.80 10.99
C SER A 24 -36.81 7.20 10.62
N LYS A 25 -35.95 7.83 11.43
CA LYS A 25 -35.46 9.20 11.20
C LYS A 25 -34.15 9.24 10.42
N LEU A 26 -33.30 8.21 10.54
CA LEU A 26 -32.11 8.07 9.72
C LEU A 26 -32.34 8.18 8.20
N PRO A 27 -33.34 7.52 7.58
CA PRO A 27 -33.56 7.67 6.14
C PRO A 27 -33.94 9.10 5.75
N ASP A 28 -34.68 9.82 6.59
CA ASP A 28 -35.06 11.21 6.32
C ASP A 28 -33.85 12.15 6.45
N VAL A 29 -33.02 11.96 7.47
CA VAL A 29 -31.76 12.71 7.67
C VAL A 29 -30.79 12.43 6.52
N ALA A 30 -30.60 11.16 6.16
CA ALA A 30 -29.74 10.76 5.05
C ALA A 30 -30.24 11.29 3.69
N LYS A 31 -31.55 11.30 3.44
CA LYS A 31 -32.13 11.90 2.24
C LYS A 31 -31.87 13.41 2.18
N SER A 32 -31.98 14.10 3.30
CA SER A 32 -31.78 15.56 3.37
C SER A 32 -30.30 15.93 3.19
N LEU A 33 -29.41 15.23 3.90
CA LEU A 33 -27.95 15.34 3.73
C LEU A 33 -27.50 14.95 2.32
N GLY A 34 -28.06 13.87 1.76
CA GLY A 34 -27.72 13.38 0.44
C GLY A 34 -28.06 14.37 -0.68
N LYS A 35 -29.20 15.06 -0.57
CA LYS A 35 -29.56 16.14 -1.49
C LYS A 35 -28.56 17.30 -1.41
N GLY A 36 -28.25 17.78 -0.20
CA GLY A 36 -27.26 18.85 0.01
C GLY A 36 -25.86 18.47 -0.47
N PHE A 37 -25.42 17.23 -0.22
CA PHE A 37 -24.13 16.74 -0.69
C PHE A 37 -24.08 16.64 -2.22
N ASN A 38 -25.17 16.22 -2.87
CA ASN A 38 -25.24 16.17 -4.32
C ASN A 38 -25.19 17.57 -4.96
N GLU A 39 -25.90 18.54 -4.38
CA GLU A 39 -25.83 19.95 -4.80
C GLU A 39 -24.43 20.55 -4.58
N PHE A 40 -23.82 20.28 -3.41
CA PHE A 40 -22.45 20.69 -3.10
C PHE A 40 -21.43 20.10 -4.07
N LYS A 41 -21.55 18.80 -4.40
CA LYS A 41 -20.72 18.14 -5.40
C LYS A 41 -20.87 18.79 -6.77
N LYS A 42 -22.10 19.10 -7.18
CA LYS A 42 -22.38 19.74 -8.47
C LYS A 42 -21.79 21.15 -8.55
N ALA A 43 -21.95 21.95 -7.50
CA ALA A 43 -21.36 23.28 -7.38
C ALA A 43 -19.82 23.21 -7.43
N THR A 44 -19.22 22.33 -6.62
CA THR A 44 -17.76 22.13 -6.58
C THR A 44 -17.21 21.65 -7.94
N SER A 45 -17.93 20.76 -8.62
CA SER A 45 -17.54 20.26 -9.94
C SER A 45 -17.61 21.33 -11.03
N GLY A 46 -18.61 22.23 -10.96
CA GLY A 46 -18.70 23.40 -11.84
C GLY A 46 -17.50 24.34 -11.67
N VAL A 47 -17.20 24.71 -10.42
CA VAL A 47 -16.06 25.58 -10.09
C VAL A 47 -14.73 24.96 -10.51
N ARG A 48 -14.54 23.65 -10.29
CA ARG A 48 -13.33 22.94 -10.74
C ARG A 48 -13.16 23.02 -12.26
N LYS A 49 -14.25 22.86 -13.01
CA LYS A 49 -14.22 22.91 -14.47
C LYS A 49 -13.90 24.32 -14.97
N GLU A 50 -14.52 25.35 -14.39
CA GLU A 50 -14.23 26.76 -14.73
C GLU A 50 -12.77 27.13 -14.45
N PHE A 51 -12.21 26.64 -13.33
CA PHE A 51 -10.81 26.85 -12.99
C PHE A 51 -9.86 26.12 -13.96
N GLU A 52 -10.20 24.89 -14.36
CA GLU A 52 -9.42 24.11 -15.33
C GLU A 52 -9.48 24.73 -16.74
N ASP A 53 -10.65 25.24 -17.15
CA ASP A 53 -10.84 25.93 -18.41
C ASP A 53 -10.09 27.29 -18.43
N ALA A 54 -10.07 28.03 -17.32
CA ALA A 54 -9.34 29.30 -17.18
C ALA A 54 -7.80 29.12 -17.18
N ILE A 55 -7.29 28.02 -16.64
CA ILE A 55 -5.85 27.71 -16.66
C ILE A 55 -5.39 27.23 -18.04
N LYS A 56 -6.30 26.63 -18.82
CA LYS A 56 -6.00 26.10 -20.15
C LYS A 56 -5.73 27.18 -21.21
N ASP A 57 -6.14 28.43 -20.97
CA ASP A 57 -6.03 29.52 -21.94
C ASP A 57 -4.67 30.26 -21.87
N ASP A 58 -3.96 30.18 -20.73
CA ASP A 58 -2.71 30.93 -20.50
C ASP A 58 -1.44 30.06 -20.37
N SER A 59 -1.49 28.74 -20.60
CA SER A 59 -0.30 27.89 -20.55
C SER A 59 -0.40 26.68 -21.47
N ALA A 60 0.69 26.44 -22.21
CA ALA A 60 1.01 25.24 -22.96
C ALA A 60 0.58 23.96 -22.21
N PRO A 61 0.23 22.86 -22.93
CA PRO A 61 -0.49 21.74 -22.36
C PRO A 61 0.28 21.13 -21.19
N THR A 62 -0.18 21.35 -19.96
CA THR A 62 0.11 20.43 -18.87
C THR A 62 -0.69 19.18 -19.17
N THR A 63 -0.07 18.32 -19.96
CA THR A 63 -0.41 16.91 -20.02
C THR A 63 -0.58 16.46 -18.57
N TYR A 64 -1.66 15.76 -18.28
CA TYR A 64 -1.73 15.00 -17.05
C TYR A 64 -0.59 13.98 -17.13
N TYR A 65 0.58 14.33 -16.59
CA TYR A 65 1.64 13.39 -16.29
C TYR A 65 1.06 12.48 -15.21
N LYS A 66 0.38 11.42 -15.64
CA LYS A 66 0.34 10.17 -14.89
C LYS A 66 1.79 9.71 -14.94
N PRO A 67 2.59 9.82 -13.85
CA PRO A 67 3.88 9.15 -13.85
C PRO A 67 3.61 7.69 -14.20
N ASP A 68 4.08 7.26 -15.36
CA ASP A 68 4.43 5.89 -15.66
C ASP A 68 5.54 5.50 -14.68
N VAL A 69 5.19 5.41 -13.39
CA VAL A 69 5.90 4.52 -12.48
C VAL A 69 5.70 3.13 -13.08
N PRO A 70 6.77 2.50 -13.60
CA PRO A 70 6.69 1.10 -13.98
C PRO A 70 6.12 0.36 -12.78
N ASN A 71 5.16 -0.53 -13.01
CA ASN A 71 4.65 -1.39 -11.96
C ASN A 71 5.87 -2.01 -11.26
N PRO A 72 6.09 -1.76 -9.94
CA PRO A 72 7.26 -2.29 -9.24
C PRO A 72 7.37 -3.81 -9.27
N LEU A 73 6.36 -4.50 -9.80
CA LEU A 73 6.34 -5.95 -10.01
C LEU A 73 6.96 -6.40 -11.36
N GLU A 74 7.44 -5.47 -12.20
CA GLU A 74 8.13 -5.79 -13.46
C GLU A 74 9.66 -5.60 -13.39
N SER A 75 10.21 -5.23 -12.22
CA SER A 75 11.65 -5.03 -12.02
C SER A 75 12.49 -6.32 -11.95
N GLU A 76 11.85 -7.49 -11.89
CA GLU A 76 12.53 -8.80 -11.88
C GLU A 76 13.20 -9.14 -13.22
N ALA A 77 12.80 -8.48 -14.32
CA ALA A 77 13.33 -8.76 -15.65
C ALA A 77 14.73 -8.16 -15.92
N TYR A 78 15.18 -7.18 -15.13
CA TYR A 78 16.47 -6.51 -15.35
C TYR A 78 17.68 -7.26 -14.78
N LEU A 79 17.47 -8.22 -13.87
CA LEU A 79 18.57 -9.02 -13.29
C LEU A 79 18.90 -10.28 -14.10
N ALA A 80 18.09 -10.61 -15.11
CA ALA A 80 18.24 -11.84 -15.89
C ALA A 80 19.33 -11.75 -16.99
N GLU A 81 19.91 -10.57 -17.25
CA GLU A 81 20.89 -10.39 -18.33
C GLU A 81 22.31 -10.10 -17.84
N ILE A 82 22.68 -10.62 -16.68
CA ILE A 82 24.10 -10.77 -16.30
C ILE A 82 24.60 -12.11 -16.84
N ASN A 83 24.84 -12.13 -18.15
CA ASN A 83 25.50 -13.23 -18.86
C ASN A 83 26.98 -13.31 -18.43
N ILE A 84 27.30 -14.26 -17.53
CA ILE A 84 28.66 -14.72 -17.29
C ILE A 84 28.72 -16.20 -17.65
N GLN A 85 29.27 -16.50 -18.84
CA GLN A 85 29.85 -17.80 -19.12
C GLN A 85 31.33 -17.75 -18.70
N PRO A 86 31.79 -18.77 -17.97
CA PRO A 86 32.90 -19.53 -18.52
C PRO A 86 32.66 -21.04 -18.44
N ALA A 87 33.13 -21.69 -19.49
CA ALA A 87 33.25 -23.12 -19.66
C ALA A 87 34.02 -23.79 -18.51
N SER A 88 33.62 -25.02 -18.17
CA SER A 88 34.43 -26.24 -18.35
C SER A 88 34.03 -27.33 -17.34
N GLN A 89 33.99 -28.57 -17.84
CA GLN A 89 34.21 -29.83 -17.10
C GLN A 89 33.10 -30.28 -16.12
N GLU A 90 32.82 -31.55 -15.90
CA GLU A 90 33.18 -32.86 -16.46
C GLU A 90 32.20 -33.86 -15.81
N ALA A 91 31.93 -34.96 -16.51
CA ALA A 91 31.66 -36.29 -15.97
C ALA A 91 30.83 -36.46 -14.67
N ASN A 92 29.61 -36.99 -14.84
CA ASN A 92 29.26 -38.36 -14.45
C ASN A 92 29.73 -38.87 -13.07
N GLY A 93 28.79 -39.23 -12.19
CA GLY A 93 29.05 -40.25 -11.16
C GLY A 93 28.31 -40.07 -9.83
N SER A 94 27.50 -41.10 -9.52
CA SER A 94 27.25 -41.68 -8.18
C SER A 94 26.79 -40.78 -7.01
N GLU A 95 25.51 -40.90 -6.66
CA GLU A 95 24.95 -41.50 -5.40
C GLU A 95 25.83 -41.57 -4.10
N PRO A 96 25.21 -41.80 -2.92
CA PRO A 96 24.91 -40.83 -1.86
C PRO A 96 25.68 -41.09 -0.54
N ASP A 97 25.89 -40.09 0.33
CA ASP A 97 26.32 -40.28 1.75
C ASP A 97 26.21 -38.92 2.48
N ASP A 98 25.28 -38.72 3.41
CA ASP A 98 25.33 -39.00 4.86
C ASP A 98 26.14 -38.00 5.70
N SER A 99 25.63 -37.76 6.92
CA SER A 99 26.28 -37.08 8.06
C SER A 99 26.43 -35.56 7.96
N GLN A 100 25.52 -34.80 8.58
CA GLN A 100 25.73 -34.18 9.90
C GLN A 100 27.07 -33.45 10.08
N GLU A 101 27.03 -32.11 10.13
CA GLU A 101 27.85 -31.41 11.13
C GLU A 101 27.13 -30.14 11.62
N LYS A 102 27.08 -30.03 12.94
CA LYS A 102 26.36 -29.03 13.71
C LYS A 102 27.14 -27.72 13.72
N ASN A 103 26.43 -26.61 13.52
CA ASN A 103 26.95 -25.27 13.74
C ASN A 103 26.98 -24.97 15.25
N ASP A 104 28.13 -25.18 15.89
CA ASP A 104 28.46 -24.63 17.20
C ASP A 104 29.88 -24.05 17.16
N ILE A 105 30.02 -22.78 16.75
CA ILE A 105 31.16 -21.95 17.15
C ILE A 105 30.61 -20.74 17.91
N GLN A 106 30.33 -21.04 19.17
CA GLN A 106 30.67 -20.27 20.35
C GLN A 106 31.26 -18.87 20.10
N SER A 107 30.48 -17.88 20.49
CA SER A 107 30.88 -16.51 20.78
C SER A 107 32.16 -16.48 21.61
N ASP A 108 33.21 -15.92 21.03
CA ASP A 108 34.43 -15.52 21.72
C ASP A 108 34.49 -13.98 21.77
N LYS A 109 35.03 -13.49 22.89
CA LYS A 109 35.23 -12.09 23.30
C LYS A 109 34.07 -11.39 24.00
N VAL A 110 33.95 -11.81 25.25
CA VAL A 110 33.78 -10.99 26.46
C VAL A 110 34.62 -9.70 26.37
N ASP A 111 33.93 -8.56 26.36
CA ASP A 111 34.46 -7.23 26.61
C ASP A 111 34.07 -6.80 28.04
N ASP A 112 35.04 -6.75 28.95
CA ASP A 112 34.98 -5.89 30.14
C ASP A 112 36.39 -5.62 30.70
N ASN A 113 36.97 -4.59 30.09
CA ASN A 113 37.88 -3.58 30.63
C ASN A 113 37.97 -3.47 32.18
N PRO A 114 39.17 -3.55 32.79
CA PRO A 114 39.37 -3.33 34.22
C PRO A 114 39.92 -1.91 34.47
N GLN A 115 39.20 -1.06 35.21
CA GLN A 115 39.81 0.11 35.86
C GLN A 115 39.01 0.55 37.11
N GLN A 116 39.66 0.35 38.26
CA GLN A 116 39.66 1.10 39.53
C GLN A 116 38.43 1.08 40.44
#